data_AF-A0A1G3R769-F1
#
_entry.id   AF-A0A1G3R769-F1
#
_cell.length_a   1.000
_cell.length_b   1.000
_cell.length_c   1.000
_cell.angle_alpha   90.00
_cell.angle_beta   90.00
_cell.angle_gamma   90.00
#
_symmetry.space_group_name_H-M   'P 1'
#
loop_
_entity.id
_entity.type
_entity.pdbx_description
1 polymer ?
#
loop_
_entity_poly.entity_id
_entity_poly.type
_entity_poly.pdbx_seq_one_letter_code
_entity_poly.pdbx_strand_id
1 'polypeptide(L)'
;MRKAIARLAAILALALLVTLPLIAQTKATVPSPHPLAVKLSTASEPLPLDDLVDAALVFSGVSDSSLPAYRRKLLDLVAGFQQQAAGNPDPATLAVRALAHLHARLLRRYDVRQARVDLLLDEGIFNCVSSSVLYLVLARSVGLTVGGVRTTDHAFCTVKVGDSTVDVETTNAYGYDPGSRKEFTDSFGRVTGFAYVPPSNYRDRTPIGERDLLSLILYDRVSFAIERGDHASALEPAVTGWVLSGDALSRTTLVTALSNYAVWLGQAGRFAEALLFLEEVERSYGTDSDLTQRRRELLHNQAVALVEAGDLDAAEAVLTSQPRADILDPTDRRELLVWIIQLRADRSARKADYTAAVSVITDGISRIGAEPQLLAAFEVYTHNAFAQLYNARRFEDAKTLLEAALARYPASRVIRQDLDAVAKALK
;
A
#
# COMPACT_ATOMS: atom_id res chain seq x y z
N MET A 1 -34.27 -24.38 40.77
CA MET A 1 -33.79 -24.99 39.49
C MET A 1 -33.58 -24.00 38.35
N ARG A 2 -34.55 -23.15 37.95
CA ARG A 2 -34.40 -22.23 36.79
C ARG A 2 -33.21 -21.27 36.84
N LYS A 3 -32.84 -20.73 38.01
CA LYS A 3 -31.67 -19.82 38.15
C LYS A 3 -30.31 -20.54 38.05
N ALA A 4 -30.24 -21.83 38.37
CA ALA A 4 -29.02 -22.62 38.25
C ALA A 4 -28.74 -23.01 36.80
N ILE A 5 -29.79 -23.33 36.03
CA ILE A 5 -29.70 -23.66 34.60
C ILE A 5 -29.29 -22.41 33.78
N ALA A 6 -29.81 -21.22 34.13
CA ALA A 6 -29.42 -19.97 33.47
C ALA A 6 -27.94 -19.59 33.70
N ARG A 7 -27.40 -19.86 34.90
CA ARG A 7 -25.97 -19.64 35.19
C ARG A 7 -25.07 -20.64 34.47
N LEU A 8 -25.49 -21.90 34.35
CA LEU A 8 -24.75 -22.92 33.60
C LEU A 8 -24.72 -22.61 32.08
N ALA A 9 -25.84 -22.12 31.53
CA ALA A 9 -25.92 -21.71 30.12
C ALA A 9 -25.07 -20.48 29.81
N ALA A 10 -24.99 -19.50 30.74
CA ALA A 10 -24.12 -18.33 30.58
C ALA A 10 -22.62 -18.69 30.66
N ILE A 11 -22.25 -19.66 31.50
CA ILE A 11 -20.86 -20.14 31.61
C ILE A 11 -20.48 -20.98 30.38
N LEU A 12 -21.40 -21.79 29.83
CA LEU A 12 -21.14 -22.51 28.57
C LEU A 12 -21.04 -21.57 27.36
N ALA A 13 -21.85 -20.50 27.31
CA ALA A 13 -21.75 -19.49 26.26
C ALA A 13 -20.45 -18.67 26.35
N LEU A 14 -19.96 -18.40 27.56
CA LEU A 14 -18.67 -17.75 27.78
C LEU A 14 -17.49 -18.69 27.46
N ALA A 15 -17.63 -20.00 27.71
CA ALA A 15 -16.63 -21.00 27.35
C ALA A 15 -16.57 -21.27 25.84
N LEU A 16 -17.69 -21.21 25.11
CA LEU A 16 -17.72 -21.32 23.64
C LEU A 16 -17.16 -20.08 22.93
N LEU A 17 -17.15 -18.92 23.57
CA LEU A 17 -16.53 -17.70 23.04
C LEU A 17 -15.00 -17.68 23.20
N VAL A 18 -14.41 -18.58 24.00
CA VAL A 18 -12.95 -18.66 24.24
C VAL A 18 -12.28 -19.75 23.39
N THR A 19 -13.04 -20.53 22.63
CA THR A 19 -12.50 -21.59 21.74
C THR A 19 -12.84 -21.36 20.27
N LEU A 20 -12.99 -20.11 19.84
CA LEU A 20 -12.69 -19.80 18.45
C LEU A 20 -11.20 -20.11 18.28
N PRO A 21 -10.78 -20.94 17.30
CA PRO A 21 -9.37 -21.05 17.03
C PRO A 21 -8.87 -19.63 16.81
N LEU A 22 -7.78 -19.24 17.48
CA LEU A 22 -6.90 -18.25 16.90
C LEU A 22 -6.63 -18.81 15.50
N ILE A 23 -7.38 -18.35 14.50
CA ILE A 23 -6.94 -18.39 13.13
C ILE A 23 -5.58 -17.74 13.25
N ALA A 24 -4.52 -18.55 13.11
CA ALA A 24 -3.18 -18.05 13.07
C ALA A 24 -3.23 -16.92 12.05
N GLN A 25 -3.25 -15.67 12.51
CA GLN A 25 -3.20 -14.53 11.64
C GLN A 25 -1.88 -14.72 10.93
N THR A 26 -1.95 -15.21 9.68
CA THR A 26 -0.79 -15.41 8.84
C THR A 26 -0.09 -14.07 8.83
N LYS A 27 1.06 -14.01 9.49
CA LYS A 27 1.85 -12.81 9.64
C LYS A 27 1.96 -12.15 8.26
N ALA A 28 1.59 -10.89 8.16
CA ALA A 28 1.86 -10.10 6.97
C ALA A 28 3.36 -10.16 6.64
N THR A 29 3.71 -10.85 5.57
CA THR A 29 5.07 -10.93 5.04
C THR A 29 5.09 -10.44 3.61
N VAL A 30 6.25 -9.97 3.18
CA VAL A 30 6.50 -9.66 1.77
C VAL A 30 6.47 -10.99 0.99
N PRO A 31 5.65 -11.13 -0.05
CA PRO A 31 5.63 -12.36 -0.84
C PRO A 31 6.95 -12.52 -1.61
N SER A 32 7.34 -13.77 -1.85
CA SER A 32 8.47 -14.05 -2.74
C SER A 32 8.07 -13.75 -4.19
N PRO A 33 8.99 -13.25 -5.03
CA PRO A 33 8.73 -13.10 -6.46
C PRO A 33 8.50 -14.45 -7.12
N HIS A 34 7.73 -14.47 -8.19
CA HIS A 34 7.55 -15.67 -8.99
C HIS A 34 8.90 -16.17 -9.55
N PRO A 35 9.26 -17.47 -9.45
CA PRO A 35 10.56 -17.99 -9.91
C PRO A 35 10.87 -17.71 -11.38
N LEU A 36 9.84 -17.72 -12.23
CA LEU A 36 9.98 -17.36 -13.64
C LEU A 36 10.46 -15.91 -13.83
N ALA A 37 9.99 -14.95 -13.03
CA ALA A 37 10.49 -13.58 -13.12
C ALA A 37 11.96 -13.47 -12.71
N VAL A 38 12.40 -14.23 -11.68
CA VAL A 38 13.81 -14.31 -11.29
C VAL A 38 14.67 -14.86 -12.43
N LYS A 39 14.21 -15.92 -13.10
CA LYS A 39 14.91 -16.48 -14.27
C LYS A 39 15.01 -15.44 -15.39
N LEU A 40 13.90 -14.78 -15.71
CA LEU A 40 13.81 -13.87 -16.86
C LEU A 40 14.46 -12.52 -16.63
N SER A 41 14.60 -12.06 -15.38
CA SER A 41 15.25 -10.76 -15.08
C SER A 41 16.71 -10.70 -15.53
N THR A 42 17.38 -11.85 -15.62
CA THR A 42 18.76 -11.97 -16.11
C THR A 42 18.88 -12.49 -17.55
N ALA A 43 17.76 -12.85 -18.18
CA ALA A 43 17.77 -13.37 -19.54
C ALA A 43 18.04 -12.26 -20.56
N SER A 44 18.79 -12.58 -21.62
CA SER A 44 18.92 -11.68 -22.77
C SER A 44 17.65 -11.70 -23.61
N GLU A 45 17.26 -10.54 -24.13
CA GLU A 45 16.19 -10.45 -25.11
C GLU A 45 16.73 -10.62 -26.53
N PRO A 46 15.98 -11.26 -27.45
CA PRO A 46 14.63 -11.79 -27.26
C PRO A 46 14.60 -13.04 -26.38
N LEU A 47 13.54 -13.17 -25.58
CA LEU A 47 13.34 -14.30 -24.69
C LEU A 47 13.09 -15.59 -25.49
N PRO A 48 13.44 -16.77 -24.94
CA PRO A 48 13.02 -18.04 -25.52
C PRO A 48 11.50 -18.11 -25.66
N LEU A 49 11.00 -18.61 -26.79
CA LEU A 49 9.56 -18.62 -27.07
C LEU A 49 8.76 -19.40 -26.02
N ASP A 50 9.29 -20.53 -25.54
CA ASP A 50 8.65 -21.30 -24.46
C ASP A 50 8.53 -20.48 -23.17
N ASP A 51 9.57 -19.73 -22.82
CA ASP A 51 9.58 -18.87 -21.64
C ASP A 51 8.60 -17.69 -21.78
N LEU A 52 8.49 -17.12 -22.99
CA LEU A 52 7.53 -16.07 -23.31
C LEU A 52 6.08 -16.56 -23.19
N VAL A 53 5.80 -17.77 -23.68
CA VAL A 53 4.48 -18.44 -23.55
C VAL A 53 4.14 -18.69 -22.09
N ASP A 54 5.08 -19.24 -21.32
CA ASP A 54 4.88 -19.52 -19.90
C ASP A 54 4.70 -18.22 -19.10
N ALA A 55 5.48 -17.18 -19.40
CA ALA A 55 5.39 -15.87 -18.76
C ALA A 55 4.04 -15.19 -19.03
N ALA A 56 3.56 -15.21 -20.28
CA ALA A 56 2.25 -14.66 -20.64
C ALA A 56 1.12 -15.28 -19.80
N LEU A 57 1.16 -16.59 -19.57
CA LEU A 57 0.16 -17.30 -18.78
C LEU A 57 0.32 -17.04 -17.28
N VAL A 58 1.50 -17.31 -16.75
CA VAL A 58 1.81 -17.22 -15.32
C VAL A 58 1.61 -15.80 -14.80
N PHE A 59 2.18 -14.79 -15.47
CA PHE A 59 2.08 -13.40 -15.00
C PHE A 59 0.66 -12.87 -15.09
N SER A 60 -0.17 -13.40 -16.00
CA SER A 60 -1.58 -13.07 -16.10
C SER A 60 -2.46 -13.72 -15.02
N GLY A 61 -1.90 -14.59 -14.18
CA GLY A 61 -2.58 -15.18 -13.02
C GLY A 61 -3.23 -16.54 -13.31
N VAL A 62 -2.76 -17.27 -14.33
CA VAL A 62 -3.13 -18.67 -14.54
C VAL A 62 -2.54 -19.52 -13.41
N SER A 63 -3.39 -20.31 -12.74
CA SER A 63 -2.94 -21.17 -11.63
C SER A 63 -2.07 -22.33 -12.13
N ASP A 64 -1.17 -22.84 -11.29
CA ASP A 64 -0.34 -24.02 -11.58
C ASP A 64 -1.17 -25.23 -12.05
N SER A 65 -2.36 -25.42 -11.46
CA SER A 65 -3.26 -26.52 -11.81
C SER A 65 -3.84 -26.39 -13.23
N SER A 66 -4.03 -25.16 -13.71
CA SER A 66 -4.59 -24.87 -15.03
C SER A 66 -3.52 -24.63 -16.09
N LEU A 67 -2.29 -24.35 -15.68
CA LEU A 67 -1.18 -23.95 -16.56
C LEU A 67 -0.94 -24.95 -17.70
N PRO A 68 -0.90 -26.29 -17.51
CA PRO A 68 -0.69 -27.23 -18.61
C PRO A 68 -1.80 -27.17 -19.68
N ALA A 69 -3.05 -26.90 -19.28
CA ALA A 69 -4.17 -26.81 -20.20
C ALA A 69 -4.09 -25.55 -21.06
N TYR A 70 -3.84 -24.39 -20.46
CA TYR A 70 -3.73 -23.12 -21.19
C TYR A 70 -2.43 -23.01 -21.99
N ARG A 71 -1.32 -23.59 -21.50
CA ARG A 71 -0.07 -23.70 -22.27
C ARG A 71 -0.30 -24.43 -23.59
N ARG A 72 -1.01 -25.56 -23.55
CA ARG A 72 -1.38 -26.30 -24.76
C ARG A 72 -2.28 -25.47 -25.68
N LYS A 73 -3.33 -24.80 -25.17
CA LYS A 73 -4.19 -23.92 -25.99
C LYS A 73 -3.38 -22.82 -26.70
N LEU A 74 -2.45 -22.18 -25.99
CA LEU A 74 -1.61 -21.13 -26.56
C LEU A 74 -0.61 -21.68 -27.59
N LEU A 75 -0.02 -22.86 -27.33
CA LEU A 75 0.86 -23.52 -28.30
C LEU A 75 0.11 -24.01 -29.54
N ASP A 76 -1.14 -24.48 -29.40
CA ASP A 76 -1.99 -24.86 -30.54
C ASP A 76 -2.33 -23.64 -31.41
N LEU A 77 -2.58 -22.48 -30.78
CA LEU A 77 -2.76 -21.21 -31.47
C LEU A 77 -1.48 -20.81 -32.24
N VAL A 78 -0.31 -20.91 -31.59
CA VAL A 78 1.00 -20.65 -32.21
C VAL A 78 1.23 -21.58 -33.40
N ALA A 79 1.05 -22.89 -33.23
CA ALA A 79 1.24 -23.87 -34.29
C ALA A 79 0.28 -23.63 -35.48
N GLY A 80 -0.98 -23.29 -35.19
CA GLY A 80 -1.96 -22.93 -36.20
C GLY A 80 -1.57 -21.68 -36.98
N PHE A 81 -0.98 -20.67 -36.33
CA PHE A 81 -0.47 -19.49 -37.02
C PHE A 81 0.80 -19.79 -37.83
N GLN A 82 1.75 -20.55 -37.28
CA GLN A 82 2.97 -20.97 -38.00
C GLN A 82 2.64 -21.71 -39.30
N GLN A 83 1.62 -22.57 -39.30
CA GLN A 83 1.14 -23.24 -40.52
C GLN A 83 0.59 -22.26 -41.56
N GLN A 84 -0.14 -21.22 -41.15
CA GLN A 84 -0.66 -20.18 -42.05
C GLN A 84 0.42 -19.23 -42.56
N ALA A 85 1.47 -19.03 -41.77
CA ALA A 85 2.64 -18.23 -42.11
C ALA A 85 3.60 -18.95 -43.07
N ALA A 86 3.50 -20.29 -43.16
CA ALA A 86 4.37 -21.09 -44.00
C ALA A 86 4.37 -20.61 -45.46
N GLY A 87 5.56 -20.44 -46.02
CA GLY A 87 5.74 -20.04 -47.42
C GLY A 87 5.70 -18.53 -47.70
N ASN A 88 5.55 -17.67 -46.69
CA ASN A 88 5.73 -16.23 -46.87
C ASN A 88 6.68 -15.65 -45.80
N PRO A 89 7.96 -15.36 -46.16
CA PRO A 89 8.92 -14.81 -45.21
C PRO A 89 8.85 -13.29 -45.06
N ASP A 90 7.97 -12.58 -45.79
CA ASP A 90 7.91 -11.12 -45.75
C ASP A 90 7.46 -10.60 -44.37
N PRO A 91 8.30 -9.86 -43.64
CA PRO A 91 7.98 -9.41 -42.28
C PRO A 91 6.71 -8.54 -42.20
N ALA A 92 6.48 -7.67 -43.18
CA ALA A 92 5.31 -6.79 -43.19
C ALA A 92 4.02 -7.61 -43.31
N THR A 93 4.00 -8.55 -44.24
CA THR A 93 2.85 -9.44 -44.45
C THR A 93 2.61 -10.33 -43.23
N LEU A 94 3.66 -10.89 -42.63
CA LEU A 94 3.56 -11.71 -41.43
C LEU A 94 3.00 -10.91 -40.24
N ALA A 95 3.44 -9.66 -40.06
CA ALA A 95 2.98 -8.78 -39.00
C ALA A 95 1.47 -8.47 -39.11
N VAL A 96 0.99 -8.19 -40.32
CA VAL A 96 -0.45 -7.99 -40.60
C VAL A 96 -1.23 -9.28 -40.38
N ARG A 97 -0.70 -10.42 -40.84
CA ARG A 97 -1.37 -11.73 -40.69
C ARG A 97 -1.47 -12.16 -39.22
N ALA A 98 -0.47 -11.88 -38.39
CA ALA A 98 -0.53 -12.16 -36.96
C ALA A 98 -1.69 -11.41 -36.29
N LEU A 99 -1.83 -10.12 -36.58
CA LEU A 99 -2.92 -9.29 -36.06
C LEU A 99 -4.28 -9.80 -36.55
N ALA A 100 -4.40 -10.07 -37.85
CA ALA A 100 -5.63 -10.61 -38.44
C ALA A 100 -6.00 -11.97 -37.84
N HIS A 101 -5.03 -12.85 -37.57
CA HIS A 101 -5.25 -14.16 -36.96
C HIS A 101 -5.87 -14.03 -35.56
N LEU A 102 -5.37 -13.10 -34.75
CA LEU A 102 -5.89 -12.83 -33.41
C LEU A 102 -7.32 -12.30 -33.45
N HIS A 103 -7.61 -11.28 -34.27
CA HIS A 103 -8.95 -10.69 -34.39
C HIS A 103 -9.98 -11.64 -35.00
N ALA A 104 -9.58 -12.49 -35.94
CA ALA A 104 -10.50 -13.43 -36.58
C ALA A 104 -10.95 -14.58 -35.67
N ARG A 105 -10.15 -14.94 -34.65
CA ARG A 105 -10.37 -16.15 -33.84
C ARG A 105 -10.63 -15.87 -32.37
N LEU A 106 -9.98 -14.85 -31.82
CA LEU A 106 -9.75 -14.73 -30.39
C LEU A 106 -10.20 -13.40 -29.82
N LEU A 107 -9.74 -12.27 -30.38
CA LEU A 107 -10.03 -10.94 -29.82
C LEU A 107 -11.46 -10.52 -30.18
N ARG A 108 -12.41 -10.70 -29.25
CA ARG A 108 -13.85 -10.49 -29.47
C ARG A 108 -14.39 -9.25 -28.79
N ARG A 109 -14.02 -9.03 -27.52
CA ARG A 109 -14.55 -7.93 -26.71
C ARG A 109 -13.44 -7.25 -25.93
N TYR A 110 -13.36 -5.93 -26.07
CA TYR A 110 -12.47 -5.10 -25.27
C TYR A 110 -13.05 -4.86 -23.87
N ASP A 111 -12.23 -5.04 -22.84
CA ASP A 111 -12.48 -4.63 -21.45
C ASP A 111 -11.18 -4.16 -20.81
N VAL A 112 -11.07 -2.87 -20.50
CA VAL A 112 -9.89 -2.26 -19.90
C VAL A 112 -9.49 -2.90 -18.56
N ARG A 113 -10.45 -3.49 -17.82
CA ARG A 113 -10.22 -4.10 -16.49
C ARG A 113 -9.90 -5.60 -16.55
N GLN A 114 -9.50 -6.10 -17.71
CA GLN A 114 -9.20 -7.50 -17.94
C GLN A 114 -7.78 -7.62 -18.53
N ALA A 115 -6.87 -8.31 -17.85
CA ALA A 115 -5.53 -8.63 -18.38
C ALA A 115 -5.16 -10.13 -18.33
N ARG A 116 -6.07 -11.02 -17.94
CA ARG A 116 -5.82 -12.48 -17.85
C ARG A 116 -5.83 -13.14 -19.21
N VAL A 117 -4.79 -13.91 -19.53
CA VAL A 117 -4.66 -14.60 -20.81
C VAL A 117 -5.59 -15.81 -20.92
N ASP A 118 -5.95 -16.47 -19.82
CA ASP A 118 -6.90 -17.57 -19.84
C ASP A 118 -8.32 -17.15 -20.27
N LEU A 119 -8.84 -16.06 -19.71
CA LEU A 119 -10.13 -15.50 -20.13
C LEU A 119 -10.10 -14.99 -21.58
N LEU A 120 -8.97 -14.43 -22.02
CA LEU A 120 -8.78 -14.09 -23.42
C LEU A 120 -8.87 -15.34 -24.30
N LEU A 121 -8.20 -16.44 -23.91
CA LEU A 121 -8.20 -17.69 -24.67
C LEU A 121 -9.58 -18.37 -24.73
N ASP A 122 -10.37 -18.29 -23.66
CA ASP A 122 -11.66 -18.98 -23.54
C ASP A 122 -12.84 -18.14 -24.05
N GLU A 123 -12.87 -16.86 -23.72
CA GLU A 123 -14.03 -15.98 -23.94
C GLU A 123 -13.76 -14.90 -25.00
N GLY A 124 -12.48 -14.64 -25.29
CA GLY A 124 -12.08 -13.59 -26.22
C GLY A 124 -12.18 -12.18 -25.65
N ILE A 125 -12.18 -12.05 -24.32
CA ILE A 125 -12.15 -10.76 -23.62
C ILE A 125 -10.70 -10.33 -23.45
N PHE A 126 -10.36 -9.10 -23.85
CA PHE A 126 -8.98 -8.60 -23.86
C PHE A 126 -8.90 -7.11 -23.53
N ASN A 127 -7.70 -6.65 -23.18
CA ASN A 127 -7.32 -5.25 -23.12
C ASN A 127 -6.06 -4.99 -23.96
N CYS A 128 -5.52 -3.76 -23.91
CA CYS A 128 -4.33 -3.36 -24.67
C CYS A 128 -3.10 -4.23 -24.37
N VAL A 129 -2.90 -4.60 -23.10
CA VAL A 129 -1.71 -5.34 -22.67
C VAL A 129 -1.82 -6.81 -23.08
N SER A 130 -2.93 -7.46 -22.75
CA SER A 130 -3.15 -8.87 -23.08
C SER A 130 -3.17 -9.10 -24.60
N SER A 131 -3.77 -8.22 -25.41
CA SER A 131 -3.68 -8.33 -26.88
C SER A 131 -2.25 -8.14 -27.39
N SER A 132 -1.47 -7.24 -26.78
CA SER A 132 -0.08 -6.98 -27.16
C SER A 132 0.84 -8.16 -26.81
N VAL A 133 0.66 -8.79 -25.66
CA VAL A 133 1.43 -9.99 -25.29
C VAL A 133 1.11 -11.17 -26.20
N LEU A 134 -0.16 -11.38 -26.57
CA LEU A 134 -0.54 -12.44 -27.52
C LEU A 134 0.02 -12.14 -28.92
N TYR A 135 -0.02 -10.89 -29.37
CA TYR A 135 0.60 -10.49 -30.62
C TYR A 135 2.11 -10.74 -30.62
N LEU A 136 2.80 -10.37 -29.53
CA LEU A 136 4.21 -10.63 -29.34
C LEU A 136 4.51 -12.13 -29.48
N VAL A 137 3.78 -13.00 -28.78
CA VAL A 137 3.95 -14.47 -28.86
C VAL A 137 3.79 -14.97 -30.30
N LEU A 138 2.73 -14.59 -31.02
CA LEU A 138 2.49 -15.05 -32.39
C LEU A 138 3.55 -14.53 -33.36
N ALA A 139 3.89 -13.25 -33.30
CA ALA A 139 4.86 -12.64 -34.21
C ALA A 139 6.28 -13.20 -33.96
N ARG A 140 6.69 -13.41 -32.70
CA ARG A 140 7.96 -14.07 -32.36
C ARG A 140 8.01 -15.51 -32.84
N SER A 141 6.88 -16.23 -32.85
CA SER A 141 6.83 -17.63 -33.29
C SER A 141 7.15 -17.84 -34.78
N VAL A 142 7.07 -16.79 -35.59
CA VAL A 142 7.42 -16.80 -37.03
C VAL A 142 8.67 -15.98 -37.34
N GLY A 143 9.47 -15.66 -36.31
CA GLY A 143 10.78 -15.04 -36.45
C GLY A 143 10.78 -13.53 -36.59
N LEU A 144 9.66 -12.84 -36.35
CA LEU A 144 9.64 -11.37 -36.37
C LEU A 144 10.41 -10.80 -35.18
N THR A 145 11.06 -9.66 -35.38
CA THR A 145 11.60 -8.84 -34.29
C THR A 145 10.51 -7.89 -33.83
N VAL A 146 10.12 -8.01 -32.56
CA VAL A 146 8.99 -7.30 -31.97
C VAL A 146 9.46 -6.58 -30.72
N GLY A 147 9.00 -5.35 -30.53
CA GLY A 147 9.13 -4.61 -29.28
C GLY A 147 7.77 -4.11 -28.81
N GLY A 148 7.77 -3.37 -27.70
CA GLY A 148 6.59 -2.65 -27.23
C GLY A 148 6.81 -1.14 -27.21
N VAL A 149 5.72 -0.40 -27.12
CA VAL A 149 5.71 1.01 -26.75
C VAL A 149 4.71 1.18 -25.61
N ARG A 150 5.17 1.80 -24.53
CA ARG A 150 4.34 2.26 -23.42
C ARG A 150 4.12 3.77 -23.57
N THR A 151 2.85 4.18 -23.57
CA THR A 151 2.45 5.59 -23.48
C THR A 151 1.99 5.89 -22.04
N THR A 152 1.50 7.10 -21.79
CA THR A 152 0.91 7.48 -20.51
C THR A 152 -0.32 6.63 -20.15
N ASP A 153 -1.11 6.23 -21.14
CA ASP A 153 -2.46 5.68 -20.96
C ASP A 153 -2.65 4.26 -21.52
N HIS A 154 -1.79 3.79 -22.43
CA HIS A 154 -1.88 2.43 -22.98
C HIS A 154 -0.52 1.90 -23.49
N ALA A 155 -0.54 0.69 -24.05
CA ALA A 155 0.62 0.08 -24.67
C ALA A 155 0.23 -0.69 -25.93
N PHE A 156 1.17 -0.77 -26.87
CA PHE A 156 1.02 -1.49 -28.13
C PHE A 156 2.36 -2.09 -28.59
N CYS A 157 2.34 -2.88 -29.65
CA CYS A 157 3.54 -3.53 -30.18
C CYS A 157 4.18 -2.75 -31.31
N THR A 158 5.46 -3.00 -31.55
CA THR A 158 6.16 -2.56 -32.76
C THR A 158 6.82 -3.76 -33.43
N VAL A 159 6.93 -3.74 -34.75
CA VAL A 159 7.61 -4.78 -35.53
C VAL A 159 8.67 -4.14 -36.42
N LYS A 160 9.85 -4.77 -36.48
CA LYS A 160 10.90 -4.37 -37.41
C LYS A 160 10.61 -4.91 -38.81
N VAL A 161 10.53 -4.01 -39.79
CA VAL A 161 10.32 -4.31 -41.21
C VAL A 161 11.43 -3.62 -42.01
N GLY A 162 12.40 -4.41 -42.47
CA GLY A 162 13.65 -3.86 -43.03
C GLY A 162 14.36 -2.97 -42.02
N ASP A 163 14.65 -1.73 -42.40
CA ASP A 163 15.26 -0.72 -41.53
C ASP A 163 14.24 0.12 -40.74
N SER A 164 12.94 -0.11 -40.97
CA SER A 164 11.87 0.65 -40.33
C SER A 164 11.26 -0.11 -39.16
N THR A 165 10.70 0.63 -38.21
CA THR A 165 9.89 0.10 -37.11
C THR A 165 8.46 0.55 -37.33
N VAL A 166 7.53 -0.41 -37.34
CA VAL A 166 6.11 -0.17 -37.64
C VAL A 166 5.28 -0.43 -36.38
N ASP A 167 4.40 0.51 -36.06
CA ASP A 167 3.47 0.37 -34.93
C ASP A 167 2.37 -0.64 -35.25
N VAL A 168 1.98 -1.40 -34.23
CA VAL A 168 0.90 -2.37 -34.29
C VAL A 168 -0.02 -2.19 -33.08
N GLU A 169 -1.12 -1.49 -33.31
CA GLU A 169 -2.20 -1.27 -32.34
C GLU A 169 -3.07 -2.51 -32.23
N THR A 170 -2.70 -3.39 -31.30
CA THR A 170 -3.20 -4.77 -31.24
C THR A 170 -4.69 -4.87 -30.89
N THR A 171 -5.28 -3.81 -30.34
CA THR A 171 -6.70 -3.74 -29.99
C THR A 171 -7.61 -3.51 -31.20
N ASN A 172 -7.05 -3.23 -32.38
CA ASN A 172 -7.81 -2.96 -33.59
C ASN A 172 -7.35 -3.89 -34.73
N ALA A 173 -8.29 -4.52 -35.44
CA ALA A 173 -7.97 -5.39 -36.58
C ALA A 173 -7.24 -4.66 -37.72
N TYR A 174 -7.39 -3.33 -37.81
CA TYR A 174 -6.70 -2.46 -38.76
C TYR A 174 -5.47 -1.76 -38.14
N GLY A 175 -5.03 -2.18 -36.96
CA GLY A 175 -4.01 -1.47 -36.18
C GLY A 175 -2.56 -1.64 -36.66
N TYR A 176 -2.30 -2.38 -37.74
CA TYR A 176 -0.97 -2.37 -38.36
C TYR A 176 -0.76 -1.09 -39.16
N ASP A 177 0.33 -0.37 -38.86
CA ASP A 177 0.62 0.96 -39.39
C ASP A 177 -0.59 1.92 -39.26
N PRO A 178 -1.06 2.18 -38.02
CA PRO A 178 -2.33 2.84 -37.77
C PRO A 178 -2.39 4.28 -38.32
N GLY A 179 -1.23 4.95 -38.43
CA GLY A 179 -1.13 6.30 -38.99
C GLY A 179 -1.50 6.40 -40.48
N SER A 180 -1.53 5.28 -41.21
CA SER A 180 -1.87 5.25 -42.64
C SER A 180 -3.31 4.81 -42.93
N ARG A 181 -4.14 4.52 -41.91
CA ARG A 181 -5.49 3.94 -42.08
C ARG A 181 -6.60 4.73 -41.38
N LYS A 182 -7.60 5.14 -42.16
CA LYS A 182 -8.75 5.91 -41.64
C LYS A 182 -9.69 5.04 -40.77
N GLU A 183 -9.85 3.77 -41.12
CA GLU A 183 -10.68 2.81 -40.38
C GLU A 183 -10.19 2.61 -38.95
N PHE A 184 -8.87 2.73 -38.74
CA PHE A 184 -8.28 2.71 -37.41
C PHE A 184 -8.68 3.96 -36.61
N THR A 185 -8.48 5.16 -37.15
CA THR A 185 -8.75 6.42 -36.44
C THR A 185 -10.22 6.57 -36.04
N ASP A 186 -11.15 6.05 -36.85
CA ASP A 186 -12.59 6.13 -36.59
C ASP A 186 -13.08 5.15 -35.51
N SER A 187 -12.31 4.11 -35.19
CA SER A 187 -12.75 3.01 -34.31
C SER A 187 -11.95 2.86 -33.02
N PHE A 188 -10.67 3.24 -32.98
CA PHE A 188 -9.81 3.03 -31.81
C PHE A 188 -10.36 3.69 -30.54
N GLY A 189 -10.48 5.01 -30.52
CA GLY A 189 -10.94 5.73 -29.33
C GLY A 189 -12.37 5.39 -28.90
N ARG A 190 -13.21 4.94 -29.84
CA ARG A 190 -14.57 4.46 -29.53
C ARG A 190 -14.57 3.11 -28.80
N VAL A 191 -13.63 2.22 -29.13
CA VAL A 191 -13.55 0.87 -28.54
C VAL A 191 -12.77 0.89 -27.23
N THR A 192 -11.64 1.60 -27.19
CA THR A 192 -10.71 1.56 -26.05
C THR A 192 -10.92 2.70 -25.06
N GLY A 193 -11.48 3.83 -25.51
CA GLY A 193 -11.53 5.07 -24.74
C GLY A 193 -10.22 5.87 -24.74
N PHE A 194 -9.18 5.41 -25.43
CA PHE A 194 -7.86 6.06 -25.50
C PHE A 194 -7.63 6.82 -26.81
N ALA A 195 -6.68 7.76 -26.79
CA ALA A 195 -6.23 8.45 -27.98
C ALA A 195 -5.02 7.73 -28.59
N TYR A 196 -4.99 7.57 -29.91
CA TYR A 196 -3.81 7.05 -30.59
C TYR A 196 -2.64 8.04 -30.48
N VAL A 197 -1.46 7.54 -30.12
CA VAL A 197 -0.24 8.33 -29.95
C VAL A 197 0.70 8.09 -31.14
N PRO A 198 0.77 9.01 -32.13
CA PRO A 198 1.56 8.80 -33.34
C PRO A 198 3.07 8.81 -33.06
N PRO A 199 3.91 8.21 -33.94
CA PRO A 199 5.36 8.16 -33.76
C PRO A 199 6.05 9.51 -33.55
N SER A 200 5.47 10.60 -34.06
CA SER A 200 5.98 11.96 -33.88
C SER A 200 5.89 12.47 -32.43
N ASN A 201 5.04 11.88 -31.58
CA ASN A 201 4.88 12.26 -30.18
C ASN A 201 5.91 11.56 -29.27
N TYR A 202 7.20 11.86 -29.49
CA TYR A 202 8.31 11.19 -28.80
C TYR A 202 8.30 11.32 -27.27
N ARG A 203 7.63 12.34 -26.72
CA ARG A 203 7.57 12.58 -25.26
C ARG A 203 6.65 11.61 -24.53
N ASP A 204 5.68 11.05 -25.23
CA ASP A 204 4.64 10.17 -24.70
C ASP A 204 4.82 8.72 -25.21
N ARG A 205 6.04 8.38 -25.65
CA ARG A 205 6.37 7.04 -26.14
C ARG A 205 7.65 6.57 -25.50
N THR A 206 7.54 5.55 -24.66
CA THR A 206 8.68 4.83 -24.10
C THR A 206 8.80 3.49 -24.83
N PRO A 207 9.83 3.29 -25.67
CA PRO A 207 10.13 1.97 -26.23
C PRO A 207 10.48 1.01 -25.10
N ILE A 208 9.92 -0.20 -25.16
CA ILE A 208 10.08 -1.22 -24.13
C ILE A 208 10.37 -2.59 -24.75
N GLY A 209 11.10 -3.42 -24.00
CA GLY A 209 11.44 -4.79 -24.39
C GLY A 209 10.33 -5.80 -24.13
N GLU A 210 10.63 -7.09 -24.36
CA GLU A 210 9.68 -8.19 -24.13
C GLU A 210 9.35 -8.34 -22.63
N ARG A 211 10.36 -8.23 -21.75
CA ARG A 211 10.18 -8.33 -20.29
C ARG A 211 9.33 -7.19 -19.72
N ASP A 212 9.55 -5.99 -20.23
CA ASP A 212 8.79 -4.81 -19.81
C ASP A 212 7.33 -4.90 -20.28
N LEU A 213 7.08 -5.40 -21.50
CA LEU A 213 5.73 -5.63 -22.00
C LEU A 213 4.99 -6.69 -21.17
N LEU A 214 5.67 -7.78 -20.80
CA LEU A 214 5.14 -8.79 -19.87
C LEU A 214 4.86 -8.19 -18.49
N SER A 215 5.70 -7.28 -18.01
CA SER A 215 5.54 -6.62 -16.71
C SER A 215 4.28 -5.76 -16.64
N LEU A 216 3.80 -5.22 -17.77
CA LEU A 216 2.54 -4.49 -17.81
C LEU A 216 1.34 -5.36 -17.38
N ILE A 217 1.35 -6.67 -17.64
CA ILE A 217 0.29 -7.58 -17.15
C ILE A 217 0.28 -7.62 -15.61
N LEU A 218 1.46 -7.63 -15.00
CA LEU A 218 1.60 -7.60 -13.54
C LEU A 218 1.11 -6.27 -12.98
N TYR A 219 1.43 -5.14 -13.64
CA TYR A 219 0.97 -3.82 -13.21
C TYR A 219 -0.55 -3.67 -13.31
N ASP A 220 -1.17 -4.20 -14.38
CA ASP A 220 -2.62 -4.28 -14.51
C ASP A 220 -3.22 -5.07 -13.34
N ARG A 221 -2.66 -6.24 -13.00
CA ARG A 221 -3.12 -7.04 -11.85
C ARG A 221 -3.00 -6.28 -10.52
N VAL A 222 -1.92 -5.54 -10.31
CA VAL A 222 -1.74 -4.67 -9.13
C VAL A 222 -2.83 -3.60 -9.10
N SER A 223 -3.02 -2.89 -10.20
CA SER A 223 -4.02 -1.83 -10.33
C SER A 223 -5.43 -2.37 -10.03
N PHE A 224 -5.81 -3.49 -10.65
CA PHE A 224 -7.13 -4.08 -10.45
C PHE A 224 -7.35 -4.59 -9.01
N ALA A 225 -6.30 -5.10 -8.36
CA ALA A 225 -6.38 -5.52 -6.96
C ALA A 225 -6.57 -4.31 -6.04
N ILE A 226 -5.84 -3.21 -6.27
CA ILE A 226 -5.99 -1.95 -5.53
C ILE A 226 -7.38 -1.35 -5.74
N GLU A 227 -7.89 -1.29 -6.96
CA GLU A 227 -9.24 -0.79 -7.27
C GLU A 227 -10.34 -1.56 -6.52
N ARG A 228 -10.14 -2.86 -6.29
CA ARG A 228 -11.07 -3.71 -5.52
C ARG A 228 -10.88 -3.61 -4.01
N GLY A 229 -9.88 -2.87 -3.52
CA GLY A 229 -9.47 -2.85 -2.11
C GLY A 229 -8.80 -4.14 -1.64
N ASP A 230 -8.44 -5.05 -2.56
CA ASP A 230 -7.72 -6.28 -2.25
C ASP A 230 -6.22 -6.02 -2.24
N HIS A 231 -5.78 -5.28 -1.23
CA HIS A 231 -4.40 -4.85 -1.10
C HIS A 231 -3.41 -6.00 -0.91
N ALA A 232 -3.86 -7.14 -0.36
CA ALA A 232 -3.03 -8.32 -0.19
C ALA A 232 -2.70 -8.97 -1.55
N SER A 233 -3.70 -9.15 -2.43
CA SER A 233 -3.49 -9.73 -3.76
C SER A 233 -2.66 -8.84 -4.69
N ALA A 234 -2.49 -7.55 -4.36
CA ALA A 234 -1.62 -6.64 -5.09
C ALA A 234 -0.12 -6.89 -4.84
N LEU A 235 0.25 -7.53 -3.74
CA LEU A 235 1.65 -7.63 -3.31
C LEU A 235 2.49 -8.51 -4.21
N GLU A 236 2.04 -9.74 -4.49
CA GLU A 236 2.79 -10.71 -5.30
C GLU A 236 3.09 -10.16 -6.71
N PRO A 237 2.11 -9.68 -7.50
CA PRO A 237 2.40 -9.17 -8.83
C PRO A 237 3.29 -7.93 -8.80
N ALA A 238 3.21 -7.10 -7.75
CA ALA A 238 4.08 -5.93 -7.61
C ALA A 238 5.55 -6.34 -7.36
N VAL A 239 5.78 -7.31 -6.47
CA VAL A 239 7.11 -7.87 -6.20
C VAL A 239 7.67 -8.58 -7.43
N THR A 240 6.86 -9.41 -8.09
CA THR A 240 7.24 -10.13 -9.31
C THR A 240 7.57 -9.16 -10.44
N GLY A 241 6.80 -8.08 -10.59
CA GLY A 241 7.05 -7.03 -11.59
C GLY A 241 8.35 -6.27 -11.34
N TRP A 242 8.62 -5.90 -10.08
CA TRP A 242 9.90 -5.28 -9.69
C TRP A 242 11.10 -6.16 -9.99
N VAL A 243 11.01 -7.45 -9.71
CA VAL A 243 12.10 -8.39 -10.02
C VAL A 243 12.29 -8.55 -11.53
N LEU A 244 11.20 -8.56 -12.30
CA LEU A 244 11.24 -8.79 -13.74
C LEU A 244 11.87 -7.62 -14.52
N SER A 245 11.45 -6.38 -14.23
CA SER A 245 11.86 -5.19 -15.00
C SER A 245 12.88 -4.30 -14.28
N GLY A 246 12.74 -4.09 -12.97
CA GLY A 246 13.60 -3.21 -12.18
C GLY A 246 13.57 -1.73 -12.60
N ASP A 247 12.60 -1.32 -13.41
CA ASP A 247 12.45 0.02 -13.94
C ASP A 247 11.75 0.99 -12.97
N ALA A 248 11.67 2.27 -13.33
CA ALA A 248 11.01 3.29 -12.49
C ALA A 248 9.51 3.01 -12.27
N LEU A 249 8.84 2.43 -13.27
CA LEU A 249 7.41 2.12 -13.17
C LEU A 249 7.15 0.95 -12.21
N SER A 250 7.93 -0.13 -12.30
CA SER A 250 7.84 -1.23 -11.33
C SER A 250 8.18 -0.77 -9.92
N ARG A 251 9.18 0.11 -9.75
CA ARG A 251 9.49 0.68 -8.42
C ARG A 251 8.28 1.41 -7.84
N THR A 252 7.66 2.27 -8.63
CA THR A 252 6.48 3.05 -8.23
C THR A 252 5.30 2.13 -7.91
N THR A 253 5.08 1.11 -8.75
CA THR A 253 4.03 0.09 -8.56
C THR A 253 4.24 -0.71 -7.27
N LEU A 254 5.49 -1.12 -7.00
CA LEU A 254 5.89 -1.80 -5.78
C LEU A 254 5.62 -0.94 -4.54
N VAL A 255 6.16 0.28 -4.50
CA VAL A 255 5.98 1.19 -3.36
C VAL A 255 4.50 1.46 -3.10
N THR A 256 3.71 1.66 -4.17
CA THR A 256 2.25 1.87 -4.05
C THR A 256 1.55 0.66 -3.42
N ALA A 257 1.81 -0.56 -3.91
CA ALA A 257 1.19 -1.76 -3.38
C ALA A 257 1.57 -2.00 -1.90
N LEU A 258 2.86 -1.84 -1.56
CA LEU A 258 3.37 -1.99 -0.20
C LEU A 258 2.79 -0.94 0.76
N SER A 259 2.77 0.33 0.33
CA SER A 259 2.17 1.44 1.08
C SER A 259 0.70 1.18 1.36
N ASN A 260 -0.09 0.82 0.34
CA ASN A 260 -1.52 0.60 0.47
C ASN A 260 -1.84 -0.57 1.42
N TYR A 261 -1.07 -1.65 1.36
CA TYR A 261 -1.25 -2.78 2.26
C TYR A 261 -0.92 -2.41 3.73
N ALA A 262 0.17 -1.65 3.96
CA ALA A 262 0.52 -1.17 5.30
C ALA A 262 -0.55 -0.22 5.87
N VAL A 263 -1.08 0.69 5.05
CA VAL A 263 -2.19 1.59 5.43
C VAL A 263 -3.44 0.79 5.77
N TRP A 264 -3.79 -0.21 4.96
CA TRP A 264 -4.95 -1.08 5.21
C TRP A 264 -4.82 -1.83 6.54
N LEU A 265 -3.64 -2.37 6.87
CA LEU A 265 -3.38 -2.96 8.18
C LEU A 265 -3.57 -1.95 9.32
N GLY A 266 -3.06 -0.71 9.16
CA GLY A 266 -3.24 0.36 10.11
C GLY A 266 -4.70 0.75 10.34
N GLN A 267 -5.48 0.89 9.27
CA GLN A 267 -6.92 1.17 9.34
C GLN A 267 -7.71 0.06 10.04
N ALA A 268 -7.23 -1.19 9.96
CA ALA A 268 -7.78 -2.32 10.70
C ALA A 268 -7.30 -2.39 12.17
N GLY A 269 -6.57 -1.40 12.68
CA GLY A 269 -5.98 -1.39 14.02
C GLY A 269 -4.80 -2.35 14.21
N ARG A 270 -4.34 -3.01 13.14
CA ARG A 270 -3.24 -4.00 13.14
C ARG A 270 -1.87 -3.31 13.03
N PHE A 271 -1.62 -2.30 13.87
CA PHE A 271 -0.44 -1.44 13.79
C PHE A 271 0.88 -2.21 13.93
N ALA A 272 0.97 -3.14 14.89
CA ALA A 272 2.19 -3.92 15.11
C ALA A 272 2.57 -4.74 13.86
N GLU A 273 1.57 -5.28 13.17
CA GLU A 273 1.78 -6.04 11.95
C GLU A 273 2.14 -5.14 10.77
N ALA A 274 1.50 -3.97 10.62
CA ALA A 274 1.85 -2.98 9.61
C ALA A 274 3.31 -2.51 9.73
N LEU A 275 3.77 -2.26 10.97
CA LEU A 275 5.14 -1.82 11.23
C LEU A 275 6.17 -2.92 10.97
N LEU A 276 5.89 -4.16 11.41
CA LEU A 276 6.75 -5.32 11.11
C LEU A 276 6.84 -5.58 9.60
N PHE A 277 5.73 -5.40 8.88
CA PHE A 277 5.69 -5.51 7.42
C PHE A 277 6.58 -4.44 6.77
N LEU A 278 6.48 -3.17 7.16
CA LEU A 278 7.33 -2.11 6.61
C LEU A 278 8.82 -2.29 6.96
N GLU A 279 9.14 -2.84 8.14
CA GLU A 279 10.53 -3.22 8.49
C GLU A 279 11.07 -4.33 7.60
N GLU A 280 10.23 -5.29 7.21
CA GLU A 280 10.59 -6.34 6.28
C GLU A 280 10.78 -5.83 4.86
N VAL A 281 9.92 -4.91 4.44
CA VAL A 281 10.02 -4.20 3.17
C VAL A 281 11.33 -3.43 3.07
N GLU A 282 11.69 -2.64 4.09
CA GLU A 282 12.92 -1.86 4.12
C GLU A 282 14.16 -2.78 4.05
N ARG A 283 14.15 -3.92 4.75
CA ARG A 283 15.22 -4.93 4.65
C ARG A 283 15.33 -5.55 3.26
N SER A 284 14.21 -5.71 2.56
CA SER A 284 14.16 -6.44 1.28
C SER A 284 14.44 -5.55 0.07
N TYR A 285 14.00 -4.29 0.10
CA TYR A 285 14.02 -3.38 -1.05
C TYR A 285 14.74 -2.04 -0.78
N GLY A 286 15.31 -1.89 0.41
CA GLY A 286 15.96 -0.67 0.87
C GLY A 286 14.97 0.39 1.36
N THR A 287 15.53 1.47 1.89
CA THR A 287 14.76 2.62 2.38
C THR A 287 14.08 3.36 1.23
N ASP A 288 12.86 3.84 1.49
CA ASP A 288 12.05 4.63 0.57
C ASP A 288 11.37 5.77 1.34
N SER A 289 11.34 6.98 0.79
CA SER A 289 10.82 8.16 1.50
C SER A 289 9.35 8.03 1.84
N ASP A 290 8.56 7.47 0.92
CA ASP A 290 7.11 7.36 1.06
C ASP A 290 6.78 6.30 2.10
N LEU A 291 7.49 5.16 2.07
CA LEU A 291 7.32 4.11 3.07
C LEU A 291 7.80 4.53 4.46
N THR A 292 8.86 5.34 4.53
CA THR A 292 9.32 5.95 5.79
C THR A 292 8.25 6.88 6.36
N GLN A 293 7.63 7.70 5.50
CA GLN A 293 6.50 8.53 5.89
C GLN A 293 5.32 7.68 6.38
N ARG A 294 4.95 6.59 5.69
CA ARG A 294 3.89 5.68 6.16
C ARG A 294 4.20 5.08 7.52
N ARG A 295 5.46 4.73 7.78
CA ARG A 295 5.88 4.24 9.10
C ARG A 295 5.67 5.28 10.19
N ARG A 296 5.98 6.56 9.92
CA ARG A 296 5.69 7.69 10.84
C ARG A 296 4.19 7.81 11.13
N GLU A 297 3.38 7.84 10.08
CA GLU A 297 1.93 7.96 10.19
C GLU A 297 1.32 6.79 10.97
N LEU A 298 1.79 5.57 10.75
CA LEU A 298 1.34 4.39 11.50
C LEU A 298 1.72 4.44 12.99
N LEU A 299 2.92 4.90 13.33
CA LEU A 299 3.33 5.08 14.73
C LEU A 299 2.51 6.17 15.43
N HIS A 300 2.27 7.29 14.75
CA HIS A 300 1.39 8.36 15.24
C HIS A 300 -0.02 7.80 15.51
N ASN A 301 -0.63 7.16 14.51
CA ASN A 301 -1.98 6.60 14.62
C ASN A 301 -2.08 5.51 15.69
N GLN A 302 -1.03 4.69 15.87
CA GLN A 302 -0.96 3.71 16.95
C GLN A 302 -0.98 4.39 18.32
N ALA A 303 -0.21 5.45 18.51
CA ALA A 303 -0.18 6.19 19.77
C ALA A 303 -1.56 6.81 20.05
N VAL A 304 -2.18 7.46 19.07
CA VAL A 304 -3.55 8.01 19.20
C VAL A 304 -4.55 6.92 19.59
N ALA A 305 -4.56 5.78 18.89
CA ALA A 305 -5.49 4.69 19.18
C ALA A 305 -5.32 4.13 20.59
N LEU A 306 -4.09 4.04 21.10
CA LEU A 306 -3.80 3.62 22.47
C LEU A 306 -4.29 4.65 23.50
N VAL A 307 -4.12 5.94 23.22
CA VAL A 307 -4.65 7.02 24.07
C VAL A 307 -6.18 6.96 24.15
N GLU A 308 -6.86 6.80 23.01
CA GLU A 308 -8.32 6.68 22.94
C GLU A 308 -8.84 5.42 23.65
N ALA A 309 -8.12 4.30 23.55
CA ALA A 309 -8.40 3.09 24.32
C ALA A 309 -8.09 3.24 25.82
N GLY A 310 -7.42 4.32 26.21
CA GLY A 310 -7.06 4.62 27.59
C GLY A 310 -5.78 3.94 28.10
N ASP A 311 -5.06 3.22 27.24
CA ASP A 311 -3.78 2.60 27.55
C ASP A 311 -2.63 3.61 27.37
N LEU A 312 -2.54 4.52 28.35
CA LEU A 312 -1.60 5.64 28.32
C LEU A 312 -0.15 5.19 28.46
N ASP A 313 0.10 4.06 29.11
CA ASP A 313 1.45 3.52 29.29
C ASP A 313 1.98 2.92 27.99
N ALA A 314 1.14 2.15 27.28
CA ALA A 314 1.50 1.65 25.95
C ALA A 314 1.66 2.80 24.95
N ALA A 315 0.79 3.83 25.00
CA ALA A 315 0.90 5.00 24.14
C ALA A 315 2.24 5.73 24.37
N GLU A 316 2.61 6.01 25.62
CA GLU A 316 3.89 6.65 25.95
C GLU A 316 5.08 5.78 25.51
N ALA A 317 4.99 4.45 25.66
CA ALA A 317 6.04 3.54 25.21
C ALA A 317 6.26 3.61 23.69
N VAL A 318 5.19 3.73 22.87
CA VAL A 318 5.31 3.93 21.42
C VAL A 318 6.08 5.22 21.10
N LEU A 319 5.81 6.28 21.85
CA LEU A 319 6.42 7.61 21.64
C LEU A 319 7.84 7.73 22.19
N THR A 320 8.27 6.87 23.13
CA THR A 320 9.53 7.06 23.85
C THR A 320 10.57 5.96 23.60
N SER A 321 10.14 4.78 23.16
CA SER A 321 11.05 3.66 22.93
C SER A 321 11.86 3.83 21.66
N GLN A 322 13.16 3.61 21.74
CA GLN A 322 14.02 3.56 20.55
C GLN A 322 13.88 2.22 19.81
N PRO A 323 13.98 2.20 18.47
CA PRO A 323 14.24 3.34 17.58
C PRO A 323 12.98 4.12 17.14
N ARG A 324 11.78 3.80 17.66
CA ARG A 324 10.51 4.40 17.20
C ARG A 324 10.44 5.91 17.45
N ALA A 325 11.00 6.35 18.59
CA ALA A 325 11.05 7.76 18.95
C ALA A 325 11.82 8.62 17.93
N ASP A 326 12.88 8.07 17.31
CA ASP A 326 13.67 8.77 16.30
C ASP A 326 12.96 8.89 14.94
N ILE A 327 11.94 8.07 14.71
CA ILE A 327 11.18 8.06 13.46
C ILE A 327 10.10 9.16 13.48
N LEU A 328 9.47 9.40 14.63
CA LEU A 328 8.36 10.35 14.77
C LEU A 328 8.81 11.81 14.59
N ASP A 329 7.91 12.65 14.08
CA ASP A 329 8.13 14.09 14.09
C ASP A 329 8.26 14.60 15.55
N PRO A 330 9.31 15.36 15.90
CA PRO A 330 9.52 15.82 17.26
C PRO A 330 8.40 16.69 17.82
N THR A 331 7.68 17.43 16.97
CA THR A 331 6.55 18.28 17.36
C THR A 331 5.34 17.42 17.66
N ASP A 332 4.93 16.55 16.71
CA ASP A 332 3.78 15.65 16.89
C ASP A 332 3.97 14.74 18.11
N ARG A 333 5.18 14.20 18.27
CA ARG A 333 5.55 13.36 19.41
C ARG A 333 5.36 14.11 20.73
N ARG A 334 5.78 15.39 20.78
CA ARG A 334 5.66 16.24 21.97
C ARG A 334 4.20 16.54 22.29
N GLU A 335 3.40 16.87 21.30
CA GLU A 335 1.96 17.13 21.49
C GLU A 335 1.23 15.91 22.05
N LEU A 336 1.49 14.72 21.51
CA LEU A 336 0.91 13.47 22.02
C LEU A 336 1.36 13.16 23.46
N LEU A 337 2.62 13.44 23.82
CA LEU A 337 3.11 13.28 25.19
C LEU A 337 2.42 14.26 26.16
N VAL A 338 2.22 15.51 25.76
CA VAL A 338 1.46 16.49 26.55
C VAL A 338 0.03 15.98 26.79
N TRP A 339 -0.63 15.49 25.74
CA TRP A 339 -1.98 14.93 25.84
C TRP A 339 -2.05 13.76 26.82
N ILE A 340 -1.11 12.81 26.74
CA ILE A 340 -0.99 11.67 27.68
C ILE A 340 -0.84 12.16 29.12
N ILE A 341 0.04 13.13 29.37
CA ILE A 341 0.30 13.68 30.71
C ILE A 341 -0.97 14.35 31.27
N GLN A 342 -1.67 15.15 30.46
CA GLN A 342 -2.91 15.79 30.87
C GLN A 342 -4.00 14.76 31.22
N LEU A 343 -4.18 13.72 30.39
CA LEU A 343 -5.14 12.66 30.67
C LEU A 343 -4.81 11.87 31.95
N ARG A 344 -3.54 11.64 32.25
CA ARG A 344 -3.13 11.03 33.53
C ARG A 344 -3.49 11.94 34.72
N ALA A 345 -3.22 13.24 34.61
CA ALA A 345 -3.56 14.19 35.66
C ALA A 345 -5.08 14.29 35.88
N ASP A 346 -5.86 14.33 34.79
CA ASP A 346 -7.33 14.30 34.82
C ASP A 346 -7.87 13.05 35.54
N ARG A 347 -7.27 11.87 35.30
CA ARG A 347 -7.68 10.62 35.97
C ARG A 347 -7.48 10.70 37.49
N SER A 348 -6.38 11.31 37.96
CA SER A 348 -6.14 11.56 39.38
C SER A 348 -7.15 12.57 39.95
N ALA A 349 -7.35 13.69 39.24
CA ALA A 349 -8.26 14.76 39.63
C ALA A 349 -9.73 14.29 39.75
N ARG A 350 -10.19 13.39 38.87
CA ARG A 350 -11.54 12.79 38.95
C ARG A 350 -11.79 11.98 40.22
N LYS A 351 -10.73 11.51 40.89
CA LYS A 351 -10.81 10.85 42.20
C LYS A 351 -10.69 11.84 43.37
N ALA A 352 -10.83 13.14 43.07
CA ALA A 352 -10.59 14.26 43.97
C ALA A 352 -9.15 14.30 44.52
N ASP A 353 -8.20 13.65 43.85
CA ASP A 353 -6.78 13.66 44.23
C ASP A 353 -6.00 14.67 43.37
N TYR A 354 -6.17 15.95 43.70
CA TYR A 354 -5.51 17.03 42.98
C TYR A 354 -4.01 17.11 43.28
N THR A 355 -3.55 16.65 44.45
CA THR A 355 -2.12 16.57 44.76
C THR A 355 -1.42 15.55 43.86
N ALA A 356 -2.02 14.37 43.62
CA ALA A 356 -1.52 13.44 42.63
C ALA A 356 -1.57 14.00 41.21
N ALA A 357 -2.62 14.75 40.85
CA ALA A 357 -2.69 15.42 39.55
C ALA A 357 -1.55 16.44 39.36
N VAL A 358 -1.25 17.25 40.38
CA VAL A 358 -0.10 18.18 40.40
C VAL A 358 1.22 17.42 40.24
N SER A 359 1.39 16.28 40.92
CA SER A 359 2.59 15.45 40.79
C SER A 359 2.77 14.97 39.34
N VAL A 360 1.71 14.46 38.72
CA VAL A 360 1.75 13.98 37.33
C VAL A 360 2.16 15.08 36.35
N ILE A 361 1.58 16.28 36.48
CA ILE A 361 1.97 17.41 35.63
C ILE A 361 3.41 17.84 35.89
N THR A 362 3.84 17.86 37.16
CA THR A 362 5.22 18.22 37.54
C THR A 362 6.22 17.27 36.91
N ASP A 363 5.99 15.96 37.02
CA ASP A 363 6.83 14.93 36.41
C ASP A 363 6.81 15.03 34.89
N GLY A 364 5.67 15.38 34.30
CA GLY A 364 5.55 15.72 32.88
C GLY A 364 6.47 16.86 32.46
N ILE A 365 6.38 18.00 33.14
CA ILE A 365 7.20 19.19 32.88
C ILE A 365 8.69 18.87 33.02
N SER A 366 9.10 18.10 34.03
CA SER A 366 10.50 17.71 34.21
C SER A 366 11.03 16.82 33.08
N ARG A 367 10.18 16.00 32.46
CA ARG A 367 10.58 15.05 31.40
C ARG A 367 10.58 15.67 30.01
N ILE A 368 9.58 16.49 29.68
CA ILE A 368 9.40 16.99 28.31
C ILE A 368 9.51 18.51 28.17
N GLY A 369 9.66 19.23 29.28
CA GLY A 369 9.78 20.69 29.31
C GLY A 369 8.51 21.40 29.75
N ALA A 370 8.66 22.70 30.01
CA ALA A 370 7.59 23.58 30.49
C ALA A 370 6.67 24.04 29.35
N GLU A 371 5.91 23.09 28.79
CA GLU A 371 4.96 23.37 27.71
C GLU A 371 3.79 24.24 28.22
N PRO A 372 3.30 25.23 27.42
CA PRO A 372 2.25 26.15 27.87
C PRO A 372 1.00 25.45 28.40
N GLN A 373 0.61 24.35 27.75
CA GLN A 373 -0.56 23.55 28.13
C GLN A 373 -0.35 22.80 29.46
N LEU A 374 0.88 22.37 29.76
CA LEU A 374 1.22 21.74 31.04
C LEU A 374 1.32 22.79 32.15
N LEU A 375 1.87 23.97 31.88
CA LEU A 375 1.91 25.07 32.85
C LEU A 375 0.50 25.54 33.24
N ALA A 376 -0.41 25.67 32.26
CA ALA A 376 -1.80 25.99 32.52
C ALA A 376 -2.49 24.90 33.38
N ALA A 377 -2.29 23.62 33.03
CA ALA A 377 -2.82 22.51 33.83
C ALA A 377 -2.23 22.49 35.25
N PHE A 378 -0.93 22.79 35.40
CA PHE A 378 -0.25 22.89 36.67
C PHE A 378 -0.89 23.95 37.58
N GLU A 379 -1.19 25.14 37.05
CA GLU A 379 -1.89 26.18 37.80
C GLU A 379 -3.29 25.72 38.25
N VAL A 380 -4.07 25.12 37.34
CA VAL A 380 -5.44 24.66 37.63
C VAL A 380 -5.44 23.59 38.73
N TYR A 381 -4.60 22.56 38.62
CA TYR A 381 -4.57 21.49 39.62
C TYR A 381 -3.97 21.94 40.94
N THR A 382 -2.99 22.85 40.92
CA THR A 382 -2.44 23.44 42.15
C THR A 382 -3.50 24.26 42.88
N HIS A 383 -4.26 25.08 42.16
CA HIS A 383 -5.37 25.86 42.71
C HIS A 383 -6.43 24.94 43.34
N ASN A 384 -6.83 23.87 42.66
CA ASN A 384 -7.83 22.93 43.18
C ASN A 384 -7.32 22.15 44.42
N ALA A 385 -6.05 21.74 44.43
CA ALA A 385 -5.42 21.12 45.60
C ALA A 385 -5.35 22.11 46.78
N PHE A 386 -4.98 23.36 46.52
CA PHE A 386 -5.04 24.45 47.50
C PHE A 386 -6.46 24.61 48.06
N ALA A 387 -7.48 24.73 47.20
CA ALA A 387 -8.86 24.95 47.61
C ALA A 387 -9.36 23.81 48.53
N GLN A 388 -9.00 22.55 48.23
CA GLN A 388 -9.31 21.42 49.11
C GLN A 388 -8.67 21.55 50.49
N LEU A 389 -7.36 21.85 50.55
CA LEU A 389 -6.64 22.02 51.82
C LEU A 389 -7.18 23.21 52.62
N TYR A 390 -7.45 24.33 51.93
CA TYR A 390 -7.99 25.55 52.52
C TYR A 390 -9.39 25.32 53.10
N ASN A 391 -10.29 24.68 52.35
CA ASN A 391 -11.64 24.34 52.82
C ASN A 391 -11.61 23.36 54.00
N ALA A 392 -10.60 22.47 54.04
CA ALA A 392 -10.34 21.60 55.18
C ALA A 392 -9.62 22.30 56.35
N ARG A 393 -9.36 23.61 56.27
CA ARG A 393 -8.62 24.42 57.25
C ARG A 393 -7.18 23.95 57.51
N ARG A 394 -6.59 23.24 56.55
CA ARG A 394 -5.20 22.79 56.57
C ARG A 394 -4.28 23.86 55.97
N PHE A 395 -4.22 25.01 56.63
CA PHE A 395 -3.57 26.21 56.06
C PHE A 395 -2.05 26.08 55.91
N GLU A 396 -1.35 25.42 56.84
CA GLU A 396 0.09 25.21 56.72
C GLU A 396 0.46 24.26 55.57
N ASP A 397 -0.36 23.22 55.34
CA ASP A 397 -0.18 22.31 54.21
C ASP A 397 -0.45 23.03 52.88
N ALA A 398 -1.50 23.87 52.84
CA ALA A 398 -1.81 24.71 51.68
C ALA A 398 -0.67 25.68 51.36
N LYS A 399 -0.09 26.32 52.39
CA LYS A 399 1.07 27.22 52.26
C LYS A 399 2.27 26.47 51.66
N THR A 400 2.61 25.32 52.24
CA THR A 400 3.74 24.48 51.79
C THR A 400 3.58 24.06 50.32
N LEU A 401 2.37 23.64 49.92
CA LEU A 401 2.06 23.30 48.54
C LEU A 401 2.31 24.48 47.59
N LEU A 402 1.79 25.67 47.93
CA LEU A 402 1.86 26.85 47.07
C LEU A 402 3.28 27.43 46.98
N GLU A 403 4.05 27.44 48.07
CA GLU A 403 5.46 27.83 48.06
C GLU A 403 6.29 26.89 47.17
N ALA A 404 6.07 25.58 47.31
CA ALA A 404 6.72 24.58 46.46
C ALA A 404 6.31 24.72 44.99
N ALA A 405 5.06 25.11 44.72
CA ALA A 405 4.58 25.34 43.36
C ALA A 405 5.15 26.62 42.75
N LEU A 406 5.27 27.72 43.50
CA LEU A 406 5.91 28.97 43.05
C LEU A 406 7.40 28.84 42.84
N ALA A 407 8.09 28.00 43.62
CA ALA A 407 9.50 27.70 43.37
C ALA A 407 9.71 27.07 41.97
N ARG A 408 8.72 26.31 41.48
CA ARG A 408 8.76 25.66 40.15
C ARG A 408 8.23 26.56 39.04
N TYR A 409 7.16 27.31 39.30
CA TYR A 409 6.57 28.23 38.34
C TYR A 409 6.43 29.66 38.92
N PRO A 410 7.54 30.40 39.06
CA PRO A 410 7.56 31.72 39.71
C PRO A 410 6.73 32.79 38.99
N ALA A 411 6.42 32.56 37.70
CA ALA A 411 5.63 33.46 36.89
C ALA A 411 4.12 33.35 37.15
N SER A 412 3.64 32.29 37.83
CA SER A 412 2.22 32.11 38.08
C SER A 412 1.63 33.25 38.91
N ARG A 413 0.60 33.90 38.38
CA ARG A 413 -0.16 34.92 39.12
C ARG A 413 -1.22 34.27 40.01
N VAL A 414 -1.84 33.19 39.55
CA VAL A 414 -2.88 32.45 40.27
C VAL A 414 -2.31 31.88 41.58
N ILE A 415 -1.19 31.17 41.52
CA ILE A 415 -0.59 30.52 42.70
C ILE A 415 -0.12 31.57 43.73
N ARG A 416 0.35 32.75 43.29
CA ARG A 416 0.68 33.87 44.19
C ARG A 416 -0.56 34.40 44.92
N GLN A 417 -1.66 34.59 44.21
CA GLN A 417 -2.92 35.06 44.80
C GLN A 417 -3.46 34.06 45.82
N ASP A 418 -3.38 32.76 45.53
CA ASP A 418 -3.76 31.71 46.47
C ASP A 418 -2.87 31.73 47.73
N LEU A 419 -1.55 31.94 47.57
CA LEU A 419 -0.62 32.00 48.70
C LEU A 419 -0.92 33.21 49.61
N ASP A 420 -1.24 34.37 49.02
CA ASP A 420 -1.67 35.55 49.75
C ASP A 420 -2.96 35.31 50.55
N ALA A 421 -3.89 34.51 50.01
CA ALA A 421 -5.12 34.13 50.70
C ALA A 421 -4.86 33.23 51.91
N VAL A 422 -3.93 32.26 51.78
CA VAL A 422 -3.49 31.42 52.91
C VAL A 422 -2.79 32.25 53.99
N ALA A 423 -1.89 33.15 53.59
CA ALA A 423 -1.15 34.01 54.52
C ALA A 423 -2.06 34.93 55.34
N LYS A 424 -3.22 35.32 54.79
CA LYS A 424 -4.27 36.06 55.53
C LYS A 424 -5.03 35.17 56.51
N ALA A 425 -5.27 33.91 56.18
CA ALA A 425 -6.00 32.98 57.05
C ALA A 425 -5.18 32.44 58.23
N LEU A 426 -3.85 32.49 58.14
CA LEU A 426 -2.91 32.12 59.22
C LEU A 426 -2.66 33.26 60.24
N LYS A 427 -3.14 34.47 59.95
CA LYS A 427 -3.11 35.62 60.88
C LYS A 427 -4.39 35.64 61.70
#